data_AF-A0A0K1QBB6-F1
#
_entry.id   AF-A0A0K1QBB6-F1
#
_cell.length_a   1.000
_cell.length_b   1.000
_cell.length_c   1.000
_cell.angle_alpha   90.00
_cell.angle_beta   90.00
_cell.angle_gamma   90.00
#
_symmetry.space_group_name_H-M   'P 1'
#
loop_
_entity.id
_entity.type
_entity.pdbx_description
1 polymer ?
#
loop_
_entity_poly.entity_id
_entity_poly.type
_entity_poly.pdbx_seq_one_letter_code
_entity_poly.pdbx_strand_id
1 'polypeptide(L)'
;MEIGRTHIAAPNWPKFSDRRGSARLSLLGPRRGKLAAIEPVEARTNALHDRGCEGRKVRVMSTLRDLLNRARWRDGGLHELEVHVLHRGAPNDRRVIAGNRITAVRANGIELAPEADDEDPIFVPYHRFLAVAVAGGAELWSKDHGMASPAAAPVAEGEEARGARLDVVDAGKEIVSEFGVVLREATNDSLLVIDGSAGEGGGQILRTSLSLSMATGKPFVLERIRAGRKKPGLMRQHLTCVKAAALVCGAEVEGATLGSSRIVFRPGAIRSGDHTIEIGTAGSISLVLQTLALPLALTPSTSPSRITVRGGTHVPWSPPFPFLEQAWLPLVRRAGAGIDLELISTGFNPAAGGEVVMTVLPSGPLAPIHLGESTVLSRLRLQGIVSDLSEALARRELTAAGELLKGHPVELASGTVRSPGPGNALWLVARDEGTGIGNVFSAIGASNADAEAIGRSVAEAFLAWRETGTSVEPHLADQLMLPIALAGGGSYTCSELTLHSRTNIEVIHAFTGHRLRAWDLGDSRFRIALVAR
;
A
#
# COMPACT_ATOMS: atom_id res chain seq x y z
N MET A 1 -34.07 -30.82 17.08
CA MET A 1 -34.32 -29.36 17.10
C MET A 1 -33.41 -28.75 18.17
N GLU A 2 -33.09 -27.46 18.06
CA GLU A 2 -32.25 -26.67 19.00
C GLU A 2 -30.79 -27.22 19.12
N ILE A 3 -29.77 -26.71 18.42
CA ILE A 3 -29.29 -25.32 18.21
C ILE A 3 -28.82 -24.64 19.51
N GLY A 4 -27.70 -25.12 20.05
CA GLY A 4 -26.94 -24.40 21.08
C GLY A 4 -26.07 -23.30 20.46
N ARG A 5 -26.21 -22.05 20.93
CA ARG A 5 -25.36 -20.91 20.54
C ARG A 5 -24.06 -20.94 21.34
N THR A 6 -22.91 -21.05 20.68
CA THR A 6 -21.59 -20.81 21.27
C THR A 6 -21.14 -19.38 21.03
N HIS A 7 -20.94 -18.61 22.11
CA HIS A 7 -20.33 -17.28 22.04
C HIS A 7 -18.84 -17.40 21.74
N ILE A 8 -18.37 -16.71 20.69
CA ILE A 8 -16.95 -16.53 20.41
C ILE A 8 -16.44 -15.38 21.28
N ALA A 9 -15.49 -15.67 22.17
CA ALA A 9 -14.84 -14.65 23.00
C ALA A 9 -13.79 -13.87 22.20
N ALA A 10 -13.69 -12.57 22.44
CA ALA A 10 -12.63 -11.74 21.86
C ALA A 10 -11.25 -12.09 22.48
N PRO A 11 -10.16 -12.11 21.69
CA PRO A 11 -8.83 -12.38 22.21
C PRO A 11 -8.29 -11.21 23.04
N ASN A 12 -7.92 -11.48 24.30
CA ASN A 12 -7.21 -10.53 25.15
C ASN A 12 -5.76 -10.34 24.68
N TRP A 13 -5.33 -9.09 24.48
CA TRP A 13 -3.91 -8.81 24.21
C TRP A 13 -3.05 -8.88 25.48
N PRO A 14 -1.84 -9.47 25.42
CA PRO A 14 -0.93 -9.52 26.55
C PRO A 14 -0.30 -8.14 26.79
N LYS A 15 -0.30 -7.70 28.05
CA LYS A 15 0.49 -6.56 28.51
C LYS A 15 1.97 -6.98 28.55
N PHE A 16 2.85 -6.21 27.89
CA PHE A 16 4.28 -6.35 28.06
C PHE A 16 4.66 -6.18 29.54
N SER A 17 5.25 -7.21 30.15
CA SER A 17 5.89 -7.09 31.46
C SER A 17 7.16 -7.94 31.50
N ASP A 18 8.26 -7.29 31.88
CA ASP A 18 9.62 -7.81 31.91
C ASP A 18 9.77 -8.94 32.95
N ARG A 19 10.37 -10.09 32.56
CA ARG A 19 10.79 -11.13 33.51
C ARG A 19 12.07 -11.84 33.07
N ARG A 20 13.11 -11.66 33.88
CA ARG A 20 14.31 -12.50 33.93
C ARG A 20 14.12 -13.61 34.98
N GLY A 21 14.85 -14.72 34.82
CA GLY A 21 15.47 -15.42 35.96
C GLY A 21 14.60 -16.36 36.81
N SER A 22 14.88 -17.66 36.66
CA SER A 22 14.43 -18.82 37.43
C SER A 22 14.55 -18.76 38.96
N ALA A 23 13.64 -19.44 39.68
CA ALA A 23 13.95 -20.43 40.73
C ALA A 23 12.69 -21.23 41.18
N ARG A 24 12.87 -22.47 41.69
CA ARG A 24 11.81 -23.34 42.25
C ARG A 24 11.66 -23.14 43.77
N LEU A 25 10.44 -23.26 44.35
CA LEU A 25 10.03 -24.37 45.25
C LEU A 25 8.65 -24.17 45.96
N SER A 26 7.86 -25.25 45.95
CA SER A 26 6.89 -25.77 46.96
C SER A 26 5.89 -24.87 47.76
N LEU A 27 4.61 -25.23 47.60
CA LEU A 27 3.58 -25.48 48.64
C LEU A 27 3.25 -24.42 49.72
N LEU A 28 2.02 -23.90 49.70
CA LEU A 28 1.03 -24.07 50.79
C LEU A 28 -0.37 -23.54 50.40
N GLY A 29 -1.40 -24.02 51.12
CA GLY A 29 -2.82 -23.81 50.84
C GLY A 29 -3.44 -22.47 51.32
N PRO A 30 -4.79 -22.35 51.24
CA PRO A 30 -5.43 -21.08 50.88
C PRO A 30 -5.86 -20.18 52.06
N ARG A 31 -6.03 -18.89 51.79
CA ARG A 31 -6.83 -17.98 52.62
C ARG A 31 -7.82 -17.16 51.78
N ARG A 32 -9.06 -17.08 52.28
CA ARG A 32 -10.21 -16.40 51.66
C ARG A 32 -10.06 -14.88 51.72
N GLY A 33 -10.45 -14.18 50.65
CA GLY A 33 -10.60 -12.72 50.60
C GLY A 33 -11.83 -12.35 49.75
N LYS A 34 -12.78 -11.63 50.34
CA LYS A 34 -14.13 -11.33 49.83
C LYS A 34 -14.14 -10.73 48.41
N LEU A 35 -15.02 -11.24 47.54
CA LEU A 35 -15.57 -10.45 46.43
C LEU A 35 -16.65 -9.49 46.98
N ALA A 36 -16.72 -8.28 46.42
CA ALA A 36 -17.90 -7.44 46.48
C ALA A 36 -18.58 -7.47 45.10
N ALA A 37 -19.90 -7.65 45.07
CA ALA A 37 -20.67 -7.74 43.83
C ALA A 37 -20.97 -6.34 43.26
N ILE A 38 -21.10 -6.27 41.94
CA ILE A 38 -21.75 -5.16 41.22
C ILE A 38 -22.75 -5.80 40.26
N GLU A 39 -24.01 -5.39 40.35
CA GLU A 39 -25.12 -5.93 39.58
C GLU A 39 -25.17 -5.37 38.13
N PRO A 40 -25.77 -6.10 37.17
CA PRO A 40 -25.91 -5.64 35.79
C PRO A 40 -27.06 -4.64 35.64
N VAL A 41 -26.87 -3.62 34.79
CA VAL A 41 -27.96 -2.72 34.37
C VAL A 41 -28.40 -3.13 32.96
N GLU A 42 -29.63 -3.62 32.85
CA GLU A 42 -30.27 -3.94 31.58
C GLU A 42 -30.87 -2.71 30.88
N ALA A 43 -30.99 -2.86 29.56
CA ALA A 43 -31.79 -2.13 28.57
C ALA A 43 -32.74 -1.00 29.06
N ARG A 44 -32.57 0.18 28.44
CA ARG A 44 -33.69 1.05 28.08
C ARG A 44 -33.57 1.52 26.63
N THR A 45 -34.49 1.05 25.79
CA THR A 45 -34.72 1.55 24.44
C THR A 45 -35.84 2.60 24.43
N ASN A 46 -35.85 3.38 23.33
CA ASN A 46 -36.94 4.19 22.77
C ASN A 46 -37.05 5.70 23.10
N ALA A 47 -37.53 6.38 22.05
CA ALA A 47 -38.06 7.73 21.97
C ALA A 47 -37.09 8.92 22.07
N LEU A 48 -36.46 9.24 20.93
CA LEU A 48 -36.37 10.61 20.41
C LEU A 48 -36.19 10.55 18.88
N HIS A 49 -37.31 10.64 18.15
CA HIS A 49 -37.34 10.90 16.70
C HIS A 49 -37.54 12.41 16.45
N ASP A 50 -37.23 12.84 15.23
CA ASP A 50 -37.53 14.15 14.65
C ASP A 50 -37.10 15.41 15.43
N ARG A 51 -35.90 15.91 15.08
CA ARG A 51 -35.74 17.27 14.54
C ARG A 51 -34.75 17.24 13.37
N GLY A 52 -35.10 17.92 12.27
CA GLY A 52 -34.45 17.73 10.98
C GLY A 52 -33.02 18.29 10.89
N CYS A 53 -32.19 17.59 10.13
CA CYS A 53 -31.06 18.16 9.43
C CYS A 53 -31.37 18.14 7.93
N GLU A 54 -31.91 19.24 7.41
CA GLU A 54 -31.97 19.45 5.96
C GLU A 54 -30.56 19.39 5.37
N GLY A 55 -30.43 18.69 4.25
CA GLY A 55 -29.14 18.37 3.66
C GLY A 55 -28.39 19.61 3.18
N ARG A 56 -27.36 20.02 3.93
CA ARG A 56 -26.24 20.75 3.33
C ARG A 56 -25.49 19.79 2.41
N LYS A 57 -25.83 19.81 1.12
CA LYS A 57 -24.93 19.36 0.06
C LYS A 57 -23.66 20.21 0.15
N VAL A 58 -22.65 19.72 0.87
CA VAL A 58 -21.31 20.30 0.85
C VAL A 58 -20.76 20.06 -0.55
N ARG A 59 -20.79 21.12 -1.36
CA ARG A 59 -20.29 21.09 -2.74
C ARG A 59 -18.78 20.94 -2.67
N VAL A 60 -18.27 19.73 -2.92
CA VAL A 60 -16.83 19.43 -2.92
C VAL A 60 -16.14 20.35 -3.93
N MET A 61 -15.41 21.35 -3.44
CA MET A 61 -14.62 22.24 -4.28
C MET A 61 -13.31 21.54 -4.63
N SER A 62 -13.34 20.72 -5.68
CA SER A 62 -12.14 20.01 -6.14
C SER A 62 -11.02 20.99 -6.46
N THR A 63 -9.84 20.76 -5.90
CA THR A 63 -8.68 21.64 -6.07
C THR A 63 -8.06 21.49 -7.45
N LEU A 64 -7.19 22.45 -7.82
CA LEU A 64 -6.37 22.38 -9.02
C LEU A 64 -5.48 21.11 -9.05
N ARG A 65 -5.01 20.65 -7.89
CA ARG A 65 -4.28 19.38 -7.73
C ARG A 65 -5.18 18.19 -8.09
N ASP A 66 -6.44 18.21 -7.70
CA ASP A 66 -7.41 17.13 -7.98
C ASP A 66 -7.84 17.11 -9.46
N LEU A 67 -7.90 18.28 -10.12
CA LEU A 67 -8.04 18.34 -11.57
C LEU A 67 -6.86 17.65 -12.27
N LEU A 68 -5.62 18.03 -11.94
CA LEU A 68 -4.42 17.50 -12.60
C LEU A 68 -4.22 16.01 -12.28
N ASN A 69 -4.51 15.58 -11.05
CA ASN A 69 -4.53 14.16 -10.69
C ASN A 69 -5.59 13.39 -11.49
N ARG A 70 -6.83 13.88 -11.59
CA ARG A 70 -7.88 13.22 -12.39
C ARG A 70 -7.50 13.12 -13.87
N ALA A 71 -6.94 14.18 -14.45
CA ALA A 71 -6.49 14.18 -15.85
C ALA A 71 -5.35 13.19 -16.10
N ARG A 72 -4.36 13.11 -15.19
CA ARG A 72 -3.26 12.12 -15.26
C ARG A 72 -3.73 10.66 -15.39
N TRP A 73 -4.95 10.34 -14.96
CA TRP A 73 -5.46 8.97 -14.88
C TRP A 73 -6.55 8.61 -15.90
N ARG A 74 -6.92 9.52 -16.81
CA ARG A 74 -7.84 9.27 -17.93
C ARG A 74 -7.08 8.84 -19.20
N ASP A 75 -7.78 8.22 -20.15
CA ASP A 75 -7.33 8.19 -21.56
C ASP A 75 -7.10 9.63 -22.02
N GLY A 76 -6.02 9.91 -22.76
CA GLY A 76 -5.58 11.28 -23.06
C GLY A 76 -4.68 11.94 -22.00
N GLY A 77 -4.64 11.37 -20.78
CA GLY A 77 -3.69 11.70 -19.71
C GLY A 77 -3.53 13.20 -19.42
N LEU A 78 -2.30 13.61 -19.06
CA LEU A 78 -1.93 15.04 -19.04
C LEU A 78 -1.57 15.57 -20.44
N HIS A 79 -1.43 14.72 -21.46
CA HIS A 79 -0.91 15.14 -22.76
C HIS A 79 -1.92 15.95 -23.59
N GLU A 80 -3.22 15.79 -23.31
CA GLU A 80 -4.29 16.61 -23.89
C GLU A 80 -4.50 17.97 -23.20
N LEU A 81 -3.71 18.32 -22.16
CA LEU A 81 -3.91 19.56 -21.42
C LEU A 81 -2.93 20.68 -21.79
N GLU A 82 -3.42 21.91 -21.76
CA GLU A 82 -2.64 23.15 -21.73
C GLU A 82 -2.78 23.82 -20.37
N VAL A 83 -1.64 24.12 -19.74
CA VAL A 83 -1.56 24.77 -18.44
C VAL A 83 -1.01 26.19 -18.62
N HIS A 84 -1.86 27.18 -18.41
CA HIS A 84 -1.50 28.60 -18.55
C HIS A 84 -0.94 29.10 -17.22
N VAL A 85 0.28 29.63 -17.22
CA VAL A 85 0.98 30.10 -16.01
C VAL A 85 1.59 31.49 -16.18
N LEU A 86 1.74 32.17 -15.04
CA LEU A 86 2.52 33.40 -14.92
C LEU A 86 4.02 33.05 -14.84
N HIS A 87 4.78 33.44 -15.85
CA HIS A 87 6.22 33.21 -15.91
C HIS A 87 6.96 34.27 -15.08
N ARG A 88 7.92 33.82 -14.27
CA ARG A 88 8.77 34.63 -13.35
C ARG A 88 8.07 35.55 -12.35
N GLY A 89 6.74 35.57 -12.29
CA GLY A 89 5.95 36.42 -11.39
C GLY A 89 5.57 37.79 -11.96
N ALA A 90 5.92 38.09 -13.21
CA ALA A 90 5.55 39.36 -13.85
C ALA A 90 4.10 39.32 -14.37
N PRO A 91 3.22 40.30 -14.05
CA PRO A 91 1.77 40.23 -14.34
C PRO A 91 1.38 39.98 -15.81
N ASN A 92 2.24 40.38 -16.75
CA ASN A 92 1.99 40.30 -18.18
C ASN A 92 2.83 39.23 -18.90
N ASP A 93 3.69 38.50 -18.19
CA ASP A 93 4.52 37.43 -18.76
C ASP A 93 3.79 36.09 -18.57
N ARG A 94 3.12 35.62 -19.62
CA ARG A 94 2.30 34.40 -19.61
C ARG A 94 2.95 33.33 -20.48
N ARG A 95 2.99 32.09 -19.98
CA ARG A 95 3.41 30.90 -20.76
C ARG A 95 2.33 29.84 -20.73
N VAL A 96 2.24 29.09 -21.82
CA VAL A 96 1.49 27.82 -21.89
C VAL A 96 2.49 26.68 -21.72
N ILE A 97 2.19 25.77 -20.78
CA ILE A 97 2.92 24.53 -20.59
C ILE A 97 2.04 23.41 -21.16
N ALA A 98 2.54 22.71 -22.18
CA ALA A 98 1.92 21.47 -22.64
C ALA A 98 2.00 20.41 -21.51
N GLY A 99 0.88 19.79 -21.17
CA GLY A 99 0.78 18.91 -20.01
C GLY A 99 1.60 17.61 -20.14
N ASN A 100 2.02 17.24 -21.35
CA ASN A 100 3.00 16.17 -21.58
C ASN A 100 4.39 16.46 -20.95
N ARG A 101 4.70 17.72 -20.63
CA ARG A 101 5.92 18.09 -19.88
C ARG A 101 5.83 17.80 -18.39
N ILE A 102 4.65 17.51 -17.83
CA ILE A 102 4.44 17.36 -16.39
C ILE A 102 4.90 15.97 -15.94
N THR A 103 5.99 15.92 -15.17
CA THR A 103 6.60 14.67 -14.67
C THR A 103 6.09 14.28 -13.27
N ALA A 104 5.65 15.25 -12.46
CA ALA A 104 5.00 14.99 -11.18
C ALA A 104 3.97 16.07 -10.80
N VAL A 105 2.91 15.64 -10.13
CA VAL A 105 1.93 16.52 -9.46
C VAL A 105 2.18 16.44 -7.95
N ARG A 106 2.59 17.56 -7.33
CA ARG A 106 2.96 17.67 -5.91
C ARG A 106 1.85 18.36 -5.10
N ALA A 107 2.04 18.43 -3.78
CA ALA A 107 1.10 19.11 -2.89
C ALA A 107 1.03 20.64 -3.12
N ASN A 108 2.12 21.25 -3.58
CA ASN A 108 2.31 22.71 -3.71
C ASN A 108 2.55 23.19 -5.15
N GLY A 109 2.62 22.29 -6.14
CA GLY A 109 2.87 22.63 -7.54
C GLY A 109 3.04 21.39 -8.43
N ILE A 110 3.62 21.60 -9.61
CA ILE A 110 4.00 20.55 -10.56
C ILE A 110 5.51 20.57 -10.81
N GLU A 111 6.08 19.43 -11.17
CA GLU A 111 7.42 19.31 -11.73
C GLU A 111 7.31 19.10 -13.24
N LEU A 112 8.18 19.76 -14.00
CA LEU A 112 8.29 19.62 -15.44
C LEU A 112 9.58 18.88 -15.82
N ALA A 113 9.55 18.21 -16.97
CA ALA A 113 10.75 17.77 -17.65
C ALA A 113 11.66 18.99 -17.97
N PRO A 114 12.98 18.86 -17.76
CA PRO A 114 13.95 19.89 -18.11
C PRO A 114 13.96 20.18 -19.62
N GLU A 115 14.54 21.31 -20.04
CA GLU A 115 14.59 21.69 -21.47
C GLU A 115 15.80 21.10 -22.20
N ALA A 116 16.80 20.61 -21.45
CA ALA A 116 17.91 19.77 -21.93
C ALA A 116 18.22 18.65 -20.92
N ASP A 117 18.84 17.55 -21.37
CA ASP A 117 19.08 16.35 -20.55
C ASP A 117 20.00 16.57 -19.33
N ASP A 118 20.78 17.64 -19.32
CA ASP A 118 21.73 18.01 -18.24
C ASP A 118 21.16 19.04 -17.23
N GLU A 119 19.88 19.44 -17.32
CA GLU A 119 19.25 20.41 -16.41
C GLU A 119 18.38 19.76 -15.31
N ASP A 120 18.22 20.47 -14.18
CA ASP A 120 17.33 20.06 -13.09
C ASP A 120 15.83 20.23 -13.48
N PRO A 121 14.92 19.35 -12.98
CA PRO A 121 13.48 19.48 -13.22
C PRO A 121 12.90 20.83 -12.77
N ILE A 122 12.10 21.46 -13.63
CA ILE A 122 11.56 22.80 -13.36
C ILE A 122 10.31 22.68 -12.48
N PHE A 123 10.35 23.24 -11.28
CA PHE A 123 9.19 23.29 -10.37
C PHE A 123 8.32 24.53 -10.60
N VAL A 124 7.00 24.34 -10.76
CA VAL A 124 6.01 25.40 -10.96
C VAL A 124 4.94 25.34 -9.86
N PRO A 125 4.92 26.30 -8.90
CA PRO A 125 3.96 26.30 -7.80
C PRO A 125 2.54 26.73 -8.24
N TYR A 126 1.51 26.17 -7.60
CA TYR A 126 0.11 26.37 -7.99
C TYR A 126 -0.36 27.83 -8.03
N HIS A 127 0.20 28.73 -7.20
CA HIS A 127 -0.19 30.15 -7.20
C HIS A 127 0.10 30.89 -8.52
N ARG A 128 0.97 30.32 -9.38
CA ARG A 128 1.30 30.85 -10.71
C ARG A 128 0.32 30.42 -11.81
N PHE A 129 -0.58 29.47 -11.55
CA PHE A 129 -1.53 29.00 -12.55
C PHE A 129 -2.60 30.05 -12.80
N LEU A 130 -2.96 30.22 -14.07
CA LEU A 130 -3.97 31.14 -14.58
C LEU A 130 -5.18 30.38 -15.11
N ALA A 131 -4.95 29.31 -15.86
CA ALA A 131 -5.98 28.40 -16.36
C ALA A 131 -5.42 27.01 -16.66
N VAL A 132 -6.32 26.02 -16.74
CA VAL A 132 -6.06 24.68 -17.33
C VAL A 132 -7.19 24.37 -18.30
N ALA A 133 -6.84 24.05 -19.54
CA ALA A 133 -7.78 23.73 -20.61
C ALA A 133 -7.38 22.43 -21.32
N VAL A 134 -8.32 21.83 -22.04
CA VAL A 134 -7.98 20.84 -23.07
C VAL A 134 -7.35 21.60 -24.26
N ALA A 135 -6.27 21.07 -24.84
CA ALA A 135 -5.58 21.69 -25.96
C ALA A 135 -6.54 21.93 -27.15
N GLY A 136 -6.73 23.20 -27.53
CA GLY A 136 -7.73 23.59 -28.54
C GLY A 136 -9.19 23.35 -28.16
N GLY A 137 -9.50 23.08 -26.89
CA GLY A 137 -10.81 22.68 -26.39
C GLY A 137 -11.32 23.54 -25.22
N ALA A 138 -12.11 22.93 -24.34
CA ALA A 138 -12.78 23.64 -23.24
C ALA A 138 -11.82 23.97 -22.08
N GLU A 139 -12.01 25.14 -21.47
CA GLU A 139 -11.40 25.48 -20.18
C GLU A 139 -11.99 24.60 -19.08
N LEU A 140 -11.12 23.92 -18.33
CA LEU A 140 -11.50 23.04 -17.22
C LEU A 140 -11.46 23.78 -15.87
N TRP A 141 -10.55 24.76 -15.75
CA TRP A 141 -10.36 25.60 -14.58
C TRP A 141 -9.71 26.94 -14.95
N SER A 142 -10.11 28.03 -14.29
CA SER A 142 -9.35 29.30 -14.28
C SER A 142 -9.26 29.91 -12.89
N LYS A 143 -8.24 30.76 -12.71
CA LYS A 143 -7.94 31.46 -11.46
C LYS A 143 -9.07 32.39 -11.00
N ASP A 144 -9.80 32.96 -11.96
CA ASP A 144 -10.83 33.96 -11.70
C ASP A 144 -12.24 33.34 -11.50
N HIS A 145 -12.50 32.14 -12.07
CA HIS A 145 -13.83 31.50 -12.05
C HIS A 145 -13.88 30.13 -11.36
N GLY A 146 -12.74 29.50 -11.06
CA GLY A 146 -12.68 28.15 -10.53
C GLY A 146 -12.92 27.07 -11.58
N MET A 147 -13.57 25.96 -11.20
CA MET A 147 -13.87 24.83 -12.08
C MET A 147 -15.06 25.13 -13.02
N ALA A 148 -14.95 24.75 -14.29
CA ALA A 148 -16.08 24.79 -15.23
C ALA A 148 -17.14 23.72 -14.89
N SER A 149 -18.43 24.05 -15.07
CA SER A 149 -19.54 23.11 -14.83
C SER A 149 -19.86 22.32 -16.11
N PRO A 150 -19.90 20.98 -16.08
CA PRO A 150 -20.26 20.19 -17.26
C PRO A 150 -21.74 20.33 -17.61
N ALA A 151 -22.05 20.53 -18.89
CA ALA A 151 -23.41 20.45 -19.41
C ALA A 151 -23.81 18.97 -19.58
N ALA A 152 -24.98 18.59 -19.08
CA ALA A 152 -25.45 17.21 -19.09
C ALA A 152 -26.11 16.83 -20.43
N ALA A 153 -25.82 15.61 -20.91
CA ALA A 153 -26.60 14.93 -21.94
C ALA A 153 -27.51 13.86 -21.27
N PRO A 154 -28.74 13.65 -21.77
CA PRO A 154 -29.71 12.77 -21.10
C PRO A 154 -29.49 11.28 -21.42
N VAL A 155 -29.85 10.41 -20.48
CA VAL A 155 -29.92 8.95 -20.63
C VAL A 155 -31.34 8.51 -20.29
N ALA A 156 -31.89 7.53 -21.03
CA ALA A 156 -33.24 7.01 -20.84
C ALA A 156 -33.29 5.75 -19.96
N GLU A 157 -34.41 5.54 -19.26
CA GLU A 157 -34.63 4.45 -18.28
C GLU A 157 -35.33 3.21 -18.90
N GLY A 158 -35.22 2.04 -18.24
CA GLY A 158 -36.00 0.82 -18.57
C GLY A 158 -35.72 -0.41 -17.67
N GLU A 159 -36.77 -1.15 -17.30
CA GLU A 159 -36.81 -2.30 -16.35
C GLU A 159 -37.16 -3.65 -17.06
N GLU A 160 -37.17 -4.86 -16.46
CA GLU A 160 -36.94 -5.33 -15.08
C GLU A 160 -36.31 -6.76 -15.07
N ALA A 161 -35.58 -7.09 -14.00
CA ALA A 161 -35.66 -8.36 -13.25
C ALA A 161 -35.06 -9.74 -13.68
N ARG A 162 -34.36 -10.31 -12.67
CA ARG A 162 -34.23 -11.74 -12.26
C ARG A 162 -33.28 -12.71 -12.99
N GLY A 163 -32.16 -12.98 -12.31
CA GLY A 163 -31.39 -14.23 -12.38
C GLY A 163 -30.15 -14.15 -11.48
N ALA A 164 -29.99 -15.03 -10.48
CA ALA A 164 -28.94 -14.87 -9.47
C ALA A 164 -27.52 -15.24 -9.99
N ARG A 165 -26.87 -14.27 -10.63
CA ARG A 165 -25.40 -14.15 -10.75
C ARG A 165 -24.93 -12.96 -9.93
N LEU A 166 -23.66 -12.96 -9.51
CA LEU A 166 -22.95 -11.72 -9.18
C LEU A 166 -22.58 -11.02 -10.50
N ASP A 167 -23.59 -10.47 -11.15
CA ASP A 167 -23.38 -9.62 -12.33
C ASP A 167 -22.69 -8.33 -11.88
N VAL A 168 -21.60 -7.99 -12.56
CA VAL A 168 -20.84 -6.75 -12.32
C VAL A 168 -21.62 -5.58 -12.91
N VAL A 169 -22.66 -5.15 -12.19
CA VAL A 169 -23.47 -3.99 -12.55
C VAL A 169 -23.36 -2.95 -11.44
N ASP A 170 -22.32 -2.11 -11.52
CA ASP A 170 -22.38 -0.78 -10.92
C ASP A 170 -21.42 0.22 -11.61
N ALA A 171 -22.01 1.06 -12.48
CA ALA A 171 -21.65 2.42 -12.91
C ALA A 171 -20.20 2.86 -13.23
N GLY A 172 -19.16 2.02 -13.10
CA GLY A 172 -17.77 2.44 -13.30
C GLY A 172 -17.25 2.31 -14.74
N LYS A 173 -16.44 3.27 -15.20
CA LYS A 173 -15.71 3.13 -16.49
C LYS A 173 -14.55 2.15 -16.29
N GLU A 174 -14.50 1.08 -17.09
CA GLU A 174 -13.36 0.16 -17.10
C GLU A 174 -12.08 0.89 -17.55
N ILE A 175 -11.00 0.73 -16.79
CA ILE A 175 -9.68 1.26 -17.11
C ILE A 175 -8.88 0.13 -17.74
N VAL A 176 -8.64 0.22 -19.04
CA VAL A 176 -7.71 -0.67 -19.73
C VAL A 176 -6.29 -0.28 -19.35
N SER A 177 -5.50 -1.28 -18.98
CA SER A 177 -4.06 -1.14 -18.74
C SER A 177 -3.33 -1.56 -20.01
N GLU A 178 -2.77 -0.59 -20.74
CA GLU A 178 -1.93 -0.87 -21.91
C GLU A 178 -0.46 -0.63 -21.56
N PHE A 179 0.21 -1.67 -21.07
CA PHE A 179 1.68 -1.68 -20.93
C PHE A 179 2.26 -2.94 -21.56
N GLY A 180 3.36 -2.78 -22.31
CA GLY A 180 3.97 -3.85 -23.09
C GLY A 180 4.71 -4.90 -22.25
N VAL A 181 3.99 -5.80 -21.59
CA VAL A 181 4.54 -7.11 -21.20
C VAL A 181 4.49 -8.02 -22.41
N VAL A 182 5.60 -8.09 -23.14
CA VAL A 182 5.66 -8.87 -24.39
C VAL A 182 5.86 -10.36 -24.08
N LEU A 183 4.75 -11.09 -24.01
CA LEU A 183 4.73 -12.56 -23.97
C LEU A 183 5.39 -13.10 -25.26
N ARG A 184 6.68 -13.44 -25.17
CA ARG A 184 7.42 -14.16 -26.22
C ARG A 184 7.68 -15.57 -25.73
N GLU A 185 7.01 -16.55 -26.32
CA GLU A 185 7.36 -17.95 -26.10
C GLU A 185 8.75 -18.22 -26.70
N ALA A 186 9.77 -18.29 -25.85
CA ALA A 186 11.02 -18.96 -26.22
C ALA A 186 10.73 -20.46 -26.32
N THR A 187 11.14 -21.08 -27.42
CA THR A 187 10.75 -22.46 -27.77
C THR A 187 11.28 -23.51 -26.79
N ASN A 188 10.46 -24.55 -26.56
CA ASN A 188 10.69 -25.75 -25.73
C ASN A 188 10.80 -25.59 -24.21
N ASP A 189 11.03 -24.40 -23.66
CA ASP A 189 10.76 -24.07 -22.25
C ASP A 189 10.03 -22.73 -22.23
N SER A 190 8.73 -22.71 -21.91
CA SER A 190 7.85 -21.55 -22.04
C SER A 190 8.20 -20.41 -21.07
N LEU A 191 9.23 -19.66 -21.45
CA LEU A 191 9.84 -18.61 -20.66
C LEU A 191 9.15 -17.26 -20.91
N LEU A 192 8.74 -16.60 -19.83
CA LEU A 192 8.12 -15.28 -19.88
C LEU A 192 9.19 -14.19 -20.05
N VAL A 193 9.02 -13.27 -21.01
CA VAL A 193 9.91 -12.10 -21.17
C VAL A 193 9.18 -10.85 -20.65
N ILE A 194 9.85 -10.10 -19.79
CA ILE A 194 9.26 -8.96 -19.07
C ILE A 194 10.15 -7.73 -19.25
N ASP A 195 9.55 -6.59 -19.57
CA ASP A 195 10.24 -5.31 -19.71
C ASP A 195 10.28 -4.54 -18.38
N GLY A 196 11.42 -4.58 -17.70
CA GLY A 196 11.70 -3.91 -16.43
C GLY A 196 11.78 -2.38 -16.48
N SER A 197 11.48 -1.77 -17.62
CA SER A 197 11.31 -0.32 -17.78
C SER A 197 9.85 0.10 -17.98
N ALA A 198 8.94 -0.83 -18.25
CA ALA A 198 7.51 -0.55 -18.35
C ALA A 198 6.88 -0.21 -16.98
N GLY A 199 5.68 0.39 -17.01
CA GLY A 199 4.92 0.75 -15.81
C GLY A 199 5.71 1.70 -14.91
N GLU A 200 6.00 1.29 -13.67
CA GLU A 200 6.76 2.10 -12.72
C GLU A 200 8.28 2.20 -13.03
N GLY A 201 8.82 1.33 -13.90
CA GLY A 201 10.26 1.19 -14.14
C GLY A 201 11.10 0.98 -12.87
N GLY A 202 10.62 0.16 -11.93
CA GLY A 202 11.07 0.13 -10.53
C GLY A 202 11.45 -1.25 -10.00
N GLY A 203 11.17 -1.48 -8.72
CA GLY A 203 11.56 -2.69 -8.00
C GLY A 203 10.41 -3.68 -7.80
N GLN A 204 9.15 -3.26 -7.93
CA GLN A 204 7.99 -4.12 -7.70
C GLN A 204 7.84 -5.14 -8.83
N ILE A 205 8.02 -4.73 -10.09
CA ILE A 205 7.96 -5.64 -11.26
C ILE A 205 8.82 -6.89 -11.06
N LEU A 206 10.03 -6.71 -10.52
CA LEU A 206 10.95 -7.79 -10.18
C LEU A 206 10.43 -8.66 -9.03
N ARG A 207 9.98 -8.06 -7.92
CA ARG A 207 9.49 -8.80 -6.75
C ARG A 207 8.26 -9.62 -7.09
N THR A 208 7.26 -9.01 -7.73
CA THR A 208 6.04 -9.68 -8.20
C THR A 208 6.38 -10.82 -9.16
N SER A 209 7.32 -10.62 -10.09
CA SER A 209 7.78 -11.68 -11.01
C SER A 209 8.50 -12.82 -10.28
N LEU A 210 9.36 -12.54 -9.31
CA LEU A 210 10.02 -13.57 -8.48
C LEU A 210 9.00 -14.39 -7.69
N SER A 211 8.05 -13.73 -7.01
CA SER A 211 6.99 -14.42 -6.26
C SER A 211 6.13 -15.31 -7.16
N LEU A 212 5.67 -14.79 -8.29
CA LEU A 212 4.83 -15.54 -9.23
C LEU A 212 5.60 -16.67 -9.90
N SER A 213 6.87 -16.46 -10.26
CA SER A 213 7.75 -17.50 -10.79
C SER A 213 7.89 -18.66 -9.81
N MET A 214 8.20 -18.38 -8.54
CA MET A 214 8.27 -19.41 -7.49
C MET A 214 6.92 -20.12 -7.26
N ALA A 215 5.80 -19.38 -7.25
CA ALA A 215 4.48 -19.93 -7.00
C ALA A 215 3.90 -20.73 -8.18
N THR A 216 4.31 -20.44 -9.42
CA THR A 216 3.78 -21.09 -10.64
C THR A 216 4.75 -22.04 -11.33
N GLY A 217 6.02 -22.09 -10.89
CA GLY A 217 7.09 -22.85 -11.55
C GLY A 217 7.54 -22.27 -12.90
N LYS A 218 6.97 -21.12 -13.34
CA LYS A 218 7.28 -20.55 -14.65
C LYS A 218 8.60 -19.76 -14.64
N PRO A 219 9.57 -20.06 -15.53
CA PRO A 219 10.79 -19.28 -15.65
C PRO A 219 10.52 -17.94 -16.35
N PHE A 220 11.35 -16.93 -16.05
CA PHE A 220 11.24 -15.62 -16.70
C PHE A 220 12.60 -14.97 -17.00
N VAL A 221 12.59 -14.05 -17.95
CA VAL A 221 13.62 -13.06 -18.21
C VAL A 221 13.03 -11.69 -17.88
N LEU A 222 13.77 -10.88 -17.13
CA LEU A 222 13.45 -9.47 -16.94
C LEU A 222 14.58 -8.63 -17.55
N GLU A 223 14.25 -7.86 -18.58
CA GLU A 223 15.18 -7.00 -19.33
C GLU A 223 14.98 -5.52 -18.96
N ARG A 224 15.87 -4.63 -19.42
CA ARG A 224 15.81 -3.18 -19.21
C ARG A 224 15.57 -2.76 -17.75
N ILE A 225 16.06 -3.55 -16.78
CA ILE A 225 15.76 -3.39 -15.34
C ILE A 225 16.02 -1.95 -14.91
N ARG A 226 14.95 -1.23 -14.54
CA ARG A 226 15.01 0.15 -14.03
C ARG A 226 15.71 1.14 -14.98
N ALA A 227 15.63 0.93 -16.29
CA ALA A 227 16.33 1.77 -17.28
C ALA A 227 16.00 3.27 -17.15
N GLY A 228 14.74 3.61 -16.84
CA GLY A 228 14.30 5.00 -16.62
C GLY A 228 14.61 5.61 -15.24
N ARG A 229 15.55 5.04 -14.47
CA ARG A 229 15.92 5.54 -13.12
C ARG A 229 17.35 6.07 -13.12
N LYS A 230 17.59 7.19 -12.41
CA LYS A 230 18.92 7.85 -12.22
C LYS A 230 20.10 6.91 -11.88
N LYS A 231 19.82 5.76 -11.25
CA LYS A 231 20.75 4.63 -11.15
C LYS A 231 20.02 3.41 -11.72
N PRO A 232 20.28 2.98 -12.96
CA PRO A 232 19.58 1.84 -13.57
C PRO A 232 20.07 0.49 -13.01
N GLY A 233 19.45 -0.60 -13.47
CA GLY A 233 19.83 -1.99 -13.14
C GLY A 233 19.46 -2.46 -11.73
N LEU A 234 19.98 -3.63 -11.34
CA LEU A 234 19.82 -4.18 -10.00
C LEU A 234 20.59 -3.35 -8.95
N MET A 235 19.87 -2.87 -7.93
CA MET A 235 20.45 -2.31 -6.71
C MET A 235 20.56 -3.41 -5.66
N ARG A 236 21.29 -3.16 -4.55
CA ARG A 236 21.47 -4.16 -3.48
C ARG A 236 20.16 -4.80 -3.02
N GLN A 237 19.13 -4.02 -2.72
CA GLN A 237 17.81 -4.55 -2.32
C GLN A 237 17.16 -5.46 -3.38
N HIS A 238 17.32 -5.14 -4.68
CA HIS A 238 16.79 -5.95 -5.78
C HIS A 238 17.56 -7.26 -5.90
N LEU A 239 18.89 -7.18 -5.81
CA LEU A 239 19.77 -8.35 -5.82
C LEU A 239 19.53 -9.27 -4.61
N THR A 240 19.26 -8.72 -3.42
CA THR A 240 18.90 -9.54 -2.25
C THR A 240 17.57 -10.26 -2.46
N CYS A 241 16.56 -9.61 -3.06
CA CYS A 241 15.30 -10.30 -3.41
C CYS A 241 15.55 -11.47 -4.38
N VAL A 242 16.35 -11.27 -5.42
CA VAL A 242 16.73 -12.34 -6.38
C VAL A 242 17.47 -13.48 -5.68
N LYS A 243 18.49 -13.17 -4.88
CA LYS A 243 19.28 -14.17 -4.15
C LYS A 243 18.47 -14.92 -3.10
N ALA A 244 17.55 -14.24 -2.41
CA ALA A 244 16.66 -14.84 -1.43
C ALA A 244 15.65 -15.79 -2.09
N ALA A 245 15.04 -15.36 -3.21
CA ALA A 245 14.18 -16.22 -4.01
C ALA A 245 14.93 -17.46 -4.52
N ALA A 246 16.16 -17.27 -5.05
CA ALA A 246 17.00 -18.36 -5.52
C ALA A 246 17.43 -19.33 -4.42
N LEU A 247 17.73 -18.83 -3.21
CA LEU A 247 18.00 -19.67 -2.03
C LEU A 247 16.78 -20.52 -1.66
N VAL A 248 15.59 -19.90 -1.61
CA VAL A 248 14.34 -20.54 -1.17
C VAL A 248 13.83 -21.57 -2.18
N CYS A 249 13.92 -21.34 -3.49
CA CYS A 249 13.47 -22.33 -4.49
C CYS A 249 14.60 -23.08 -5.22
N GLY A 250 15.86 -22.86 -4.85
CA GLY A 250 16.99 -23.48 -5.53
C GLY A 250 17.12 -23.11 -7.01
N ALA A 251 16.76 -21.88 -7.38
CA ALA A 251 16.71 -21.43 -8.77
C ALA A 251 18.08 -21.38 -9.45
N GLU A 252 18.08 -21.66 -10.75
CA GLU A 252 19.16 -21.22 -11.64
C GLU A 252 18.93 -19.75 -12.00
N VAL A 253 19.98 -18.93 -11.89
CA VAL A 253 19.87 -17.48 -12.11
C VAL A 253 21.07 -16.94 -12.87
N GLU A 254 20.80 -16.29 -14.00
CA GLU A 254 21.77 -15.54 -14.78
C GLU A 254 21.63 -14.03 -14.54
N GLY A 255 22.72 -13.29 -14.62
CA GLY A 255 22.70 -11.81 -14.53
C GLY A 255 22.42 -11.23 -13.14
N ALA A 256 22.41 -12.04 -12.07
CA ALA A 256 22.22 -11.61 -10.69
C ALA A 256 23.47 -10.89 -10.11
N THR A 257 23.82 -9.74 -10.68
CA THR A 257 24.92 -8.87 -10.26
C THR A 257 24.44 -7.43 -10.08
N LEU A 258 25.17 -6.63 -9.29
CA LEU A 258 24.83 -5.21 -9.10
C LEU A 258 24.99 -4.44 -10.43
N GLY A 259 24.04 -3.56 -10.72
CA GLY A 259 23.99 -2.78 -11.96
C GLY A 259 23.45 -3.56 -13.17
N SER A 260 23.19 -4.88 -13.05
CA SER A 260 22.69 -5.66 -14.19
C SER A 260 21.33 -5.14 -14.68
N SER A 261 21.23 -4.97 -16.01
CA SER A 261 20.01 -4.57 -16.71
C SER A 261 19.15 -5.76 -17.15
N ARG A 262 19.63 -7.00 -16.97
CA ARG A 262 18.94 -8.23 -17.38
C ARG A 262 19.16 -9.37 -16.37
N ILE A 263 18.10 -10.12 -16.07
CA ILE A 263 18.22 -11.41 -15.38
C ILE A 263 17.46 -12.51 -16.15
N VAL A 264 17.92 -13.74 -15.99
CA VAL A 264 17.14 -14.96 -16.26
C VAL A 264 16.94 -15.66 -14.91
N PHE A 265 15.72 -16.10 -14.61
CA PHE A 265 15.39 -16.78 -13.36
C PHE A 265 14.57 -18.03 -13.66
N ARG A 266 15.08 -19.20 -13.27
CA ARG A 266 14.43 -20.51 -13.44
C ARG A 266 14.13 -21.09 -12.06
N PRO A 267 12.87 -21.04 -11.58
CA PRO A 267 12.53 -21.52 -10.24
C PRO A 267 12.72 -23.04 -10.18
N GLY A 268 13.35 -23.53 -9.11
CA GLY A 268 13.28 -24.93 -8.73
C GLY A 268 12.12 -25.20 -7.76
N ALA A 269 12.10 -26.39 -7.18
CA ALA A 269 11.14 -26.70 -6.11
C ALA A 269 11.44 -25.89 -4.82
N ILE A 270 10.39 -25.33 -4.21
CA ILE A 270 10.50 -24.56 -2.96
C ILE A 270 11.01 -25.46 -1.82
N ARG A 271 12.10 -25.01 -1.18
CA ARG A 271 12.83 -25.70 -0.11
C ARG A 271 12.41 -25.13 1.24
N SER A 272 11.46 -25.79 1.89
CA SER A 272 11.08 -25.47 3.27
C SER A 272 12.27 -25.58 4.23
N GLY A 273 12.16 -24.87 5.36
CA GLY A 273 13.12 -24.94 6.47
C GLY A 273 13.66 -23.57 6.87
N ASP A 274 14.81 -23.59 7.54
CA ASP A 274 15.41 -22.42 8.16
C ASP A 274 16.37 -21.71 7.18
N HIS A 275 16.08 -20.43 6.89
CA HIS A 275 16.90 -19.60 6.00
C HIS A 275 17.23 -18.28 6.68
N THR A 276 18.48 -17.81 6.55
CA THR A 276 18.91 -16.49 7.01
C THR A 276 19.34 -15.64 5.83
N ILE A 277 18.78 -14.43 5.71
CA ILE A 277 19.00 -13.51 4.60
C ILE A 277 19.56 -12.19 5.13
N GLU A 278 20.80 -11.89 4.75
CA GLU A 278 21.49 -10.65 5.08
C GLU A 278 21.33 -9.64 3.93
N ILE A 279 20.63 -8.53 4.15
CA ILE A 279 20.56 -7.42 3.17
C ILE A 279 21.88 -6.62 3.15
N GLY A 280 22.64 -6.65 4.24
CA GLY A 280 23.96 -6.02 4.38
C GLY A 280 23.97 -4.49 4.30
N THR A 281 22.80 -3.86 4.21
CA THR A 281 22.57 -2.40 4.15
C THR A 281 21.16 -2.09 4.64
N ALA A 282 20.80 -0.80 4.76
CA ALA A 282 19.44 -0.35 5.09
C ALA A 282 18.39 -0.57 3.97
N GLY A 283 18.50 -1.66 3.20
CA GLY A 283 17.42 -2.12 2.33
C GLY A 283 16.28 -2.71 3.15
N SER A 284 15.06 -2.60 2.64
CA SER A 284 13.85 -2.98 3.37
C SER A 284 13.70 -4.49 3.54
N ILE A 285 13.59 -4.93 4.79
CA ILE A 285 13.22 -6.30 5.16
C ILE A 285 11.83 -6.64 4.61
N SER A 286 10.87 -5.72 4.72
CA SER A 286 9.48 -5.94 4.32
C SER A 286 9.34 -6.39 2.88
N LEU A 287 10.11 -5.78 1.97
CA LEU A 287 10.10 -6.09 0.55
C LEU A 287 10.67 -7.50 0.25
N VAL A 288 11.67 -7.96 1.02
CA VAL A 288 12.19 -9.33 0.91
C VAL A 288 11.15 -10.31 1.42
N LEU A 289 10.56 -10.06 2.60
CA LEU A 289 9.55 -10.94 3.19
C LEU A 289 8.34 -11.13 2.27
N GLN A 290 7.75 -10.05 1.76
CA GLN A 290 6.61 -10.12 0.84
C GLN A 290 6.94 -10.87 -0.47
N THR A 291 8.20 -10.82 -0.93
CA THR A 291 8.63 -11.59 -2.11
C THR A 291 8.56 -13.12 -1.87
N LEU A 292 8.81 -13.57 -0.64
CA LEU A 292 8.94 -14.99 -0.28
C LEU A 292 7.67 -15.59 0.36
N ALA A 293 6.87 -14.77 1.05
CA ALA A 293 5.86 -15.24 1.99
C ALA A 293 4.75 -16.10 1.36
N LEU A 294 4.14 -15.65 0.26
CA LEU A 294 3.05 -16.40 -0.38
C LEU A 294 3.54 -17.66 -1.10
N PRO A 295 4.67 -17.66 -1.84
CA PRO A 295 5.25 -18.90 -2.37
C PRO A 295 5.59 -19.92 -1.27
N LEU A 296 6.13 -19.48 -0.12
CA LEU A 296 6.39 -20.34 1.03
C LEU A 296 5.13 -20.87 1.72
N ALA A 297 4.00 -20.16 1.64
CA ALA A 297 2.72 -20.60 2.21
C ALA A 297 1.99 -21.58 1.28
N LEU A 298 2.11 -21.38 -0.03
CA LEU A 298 1.41 -22.12 -1.10
C LEU A 298 2.19 -23.33 -1.65
N THR A 299 3.42 -23.54 -1.20
CA THR A 299 4.21 -24.73 -1.55
C THR A 299 3.48 -26.01 -1.13
N PRO A 300 3.53 -27.11 -1.93
CA PRO A 300 2.96 -28.40 -1.54
C PRO A 300 3.74 -29.09 -0.40
N SER A 301 4.84 -28.50 0.09
CA SER A 301 5.62 -29.03 1.20
C SER A 301 4.85 -28.99 2.52
N THR A 302 4.84 -30.11 3.24
CA THR A 302 4.27 -30.25 4.59
C THR A 302 5.22 -29.82 5.70
N SER A 303 6.40 -29.28 5.37
CA SER A 303 7.37 -28.77 6.35
C SER A 303 7.28 -27.25 6.51
N PRO A 304 7.29 -26.72 7.74
CA PRO A 304 7.31 -25.28 7.97
C PRO A 304 8.63 -24.65 7.53
N SER A 305 8.64 -23.32 7.44
CA SER A 305 9.85 -22.53 7.13
C SER A 305 10.03 -21.38 8.13
N ARG A 306 11.27 -21.10 8.50
CA ARG A 306 11.64 -19.97 9.37
C ARG A 306 12.64 -19.09 8.65
N ILE A 307 12.18 -17.94 8.17
CA ILE A 307 12.98 -17.00 7.39
C ILE A 307 13.40 -15.84 8.30
N THR A 308 14.69 -15.76 8.63
CA THR A 308 15.26 -14.63 9.38
C THR A 308 15.85 -13.64 8.38
N VAL A 309 15.40 -12.38 8.40
CA VAL A 309 15.90 -11.34 7.48
C VAL A 309 16.46 -10.15 8.26
N ARG A 310 17.68 -9.74 7.93
CA ARG A 310 18.37 -8.60 8.55
C ARG A 310 18.58 -7.45 7.58
N GLY A 311 18.37 -6.22 8.06
CA GLY A 311 18.39 -4.99 7.26
C GLY A 311 17.62 -3.84 7.91
N GLY A 312 16.87 -3.08 7.11
CA GLY A 312 16.03 -1.99 7.58
C GLY A 312 14.57 -2.43 7.81
N THR A 313 14.01 -2.13 8.98
CA THR A 313 12.58 -2.36 9.29
C THR A 313 11.73 -1.09 9.18
N HIS A 314 12.37 0.09 9.29
CA HIS A 314 11.73 1.39 9.21
C HIS A 314 12.56 2.29 8.28
N VAL A 315 12.40 2.09 6.97
CA VAL A 315 13.21 2.77 5.94
C VAL A 315 12.34 3.39 4.84
N PRO A 316 12.71 4.57 4.30
CA PRO A 316 11.91 5.26 3.29
C PRO A 316 11.66 4.43 2.03
N TRP A 317 10.60 4.76 1.29
CA TRP A 317 10.23 4.12 0.01
C TRP A 317 9.94 2.62 0.11
N SER A 318 9.50 2.16 1.29
CA SER A 318 9.06 0.79 1.54
C SER A 318 8.04 0.74 2.69
N PRO A 319 7.21 -0.32 2.79
CA PRO A 319 6.35 -0.52 3.95
C PRO A 319 7.19 -0.73 5.22
N PRO A 320 7.01 0.05 6.30
CA PRO A 320 7.67 -0.23 7.58
C PRO A 320 7.05 -1.46 8.25
N PHE A 321 7.72 -2.07 9.23
CA PHE A 321 7.22 -3.29 9.88
C PHE A 321 5.76 -3.20 10.39
N PRO A 322 5.30 -2.11 11.05
CA PRO A 322 3.91 -1.99 11.49
C PRO A 322 2.87 -2.03 10.34
N PHE A 323 3.27 -1.67 9.11
CA PHE A 323 2.43 -1.84 7.94
C PHE A 323 2.20 -3.32 7.63
N LEU A 324 3.28 -4.12 7.62
CA LEU A 324 3.14 -5.56 7.41
C LEU A 324 2.32 -6.20 8.53
N GLU A 325 2.63 -5.90 9.78
CA GLU A 325 1.96 -6.45 10.96
C GLU A 325 0.46 -6.12 11.00
N GLN A 326 0.06 -4.87 10.71
CA GLN A 326 -1.28 -4.37 11.03
C GLN A 326 -2.20 -4.21 9.82
N ALA A 327 -1.65 -4.15 8.60
CA ALA A 327 -2.40 -4.02 7.35
C ALA A 327 -2.35 -5.30 6.50
N TRP A 328 -1.15 -5.74 6.11
CA TRP A 328 -0.97 -6.81 5.12
C TRP A 328 -1.14 -8.21 5.72
N LEU A 329 -0.45 -8.50 6.83
CA LEU A 329 -0.44 -9.81 7.48
C LEU A 329 -1.85 -10.29 7.90
N PRO A 330 -2.74 -9.45 8.49
CA PRO A 330 -4.08 -9.89 8.86
C PRO A 330 -4.91 -10.33 7.65
N LEU A 331 -4.72 -9.71 6.49
CA LEU A 331 -5.46 -10.04 5.27
C LEU A 331 -4.99 -11.35 4.64
N VAL A 332 -3.69 -11.62 4.57
CA VAL A 332 -3.19 -12.91 4.08
C VAL A 332 -3.49 -14.06 5.06
N ARG A 333 -3.45 -13.81 6.38
CA ARG A 333 -3.90 -14.79 7.39
C ARG A 333 -5.38 -15.09 7.28
N ARG A 334 -6.23 -14.07 7.03
CA ARG A 334 -7.67 -14.26 6.80
C ARG A 334 -7.96 -15.04 5.51
N ALA A 335 -7.10 -14.94 4.51
CA ALA A 335 -7.13 -15.80 3.33
C ALA A 335 -6.66 -17.25 3.62
N GLY A 336 -6.21 -17.58 4.84
CA GLY A 336 -5.77 -18.92 5.22
C GLY A 336 -4.25 -19.14 5.19
N ALA A 337 -3.44 -18.12 4.90
CA ALA A 337 -1.98 -18.25 4.92
C ALA A 337 -1.47 -18.39 6.37
N GLY A 338 -0.77 -19.49 6.66
CA GLY A 338 -0.14 -19.79 7.95
C GLY A 338 1.13 -18.99 8.23
N ILE A 339 1.12 -17.69 7.95
CA ILE A 339 2.27 -16.78 8.11
C ILE A 339 2.19 -16.08 9.47
N ASP A 340 3.33 -15.95 10.14
CA ASP A 340 3.53 -15.12 11.34
C ASP A 340 4.81 -14.28 11.19
N LEU A 341 4.85 -13.08 11.81
CA LEU A 341 5.96 -12.12 11.73
C LEU A 341 6.33 -11.61 13.12
N GLU A 342 7.60 -11.76 13.49
CA GLU A 342 8.17 -11.31 14.76
C GLU A 342 9.28 -10.28 14.52
N LEU A 343 9.12 -9.06 15.06
CA LEU A 343 10.16 -8.02 15.04
C LEU A 343 11.14 -8.23 16.19
N ILE A 344 12.34 -8.71 15.89
CA ILE A 344 13.40 -8.97 16.88
C ILE A 344 14.17 -7.69 17.23
N SER A 345 14.50 -6.88 16.22
CA SER A 345 15.18 -5.59 16.43
C SER A 345 14.75 -4.54 15.40
N THR A 346 14.79 -3.27 15.80
CA THR A 346 14.46 -2.15 14.91
C THR A 346 15.70 -1.69 14.14
N GLY A 347 15.55 -1.46 12.83
CA GLY A 347 16.63 -0.97 11.97
C GLY A 347 16.19 0.22 11.11
N PHE A 348 16.90 1.34 11.26
CA PHE A 348 16.69 2.58 10.50
C PHE A 348 17.81 2.81 9.48
N ASN A 349 17.55 3.64 8.47
CA ASN A 349 18.58 4.11 7.53
C ASN A 349 19.43 5.20 8.19
N PRO A 350 20.78 5.17 8.13
CA PRO A 350 21.63 4.29 7.31
C PRO A 350 22.19 3.03 8.02
N ALA A 351 22.13 2.96 9.35
CA ALA A 351 22.84 1.92 10.13
C ALA A 351 22.24 0.50 9.97
N ALA A 352 20.97 0.38 9.56
CA ALA A 352 20.24 -0.88 9.46
C ALA A 352 20.19 -1.63 10.81
N GLY A 353 20.53 -2.91 10.84
CA GLY A 353 20.61 -3.72 12.06
C GLY A 353 19.27 -4.14 12.67
N GLY A 354 18.17 -3.96 11.93
CA GLY A 354 16.89 -4.57 12.25
C GLY A 354 16.88 -6.05 11.84
N GLU A 355 16.08 -6.85 12.53
CA GLU A 355 15.88 -8.27 12.28
C GLU A 355 14.38 -8.58 12.42
N VAL A 356 13.84 -9.30 11.44
CA VAL A 356 12.47 -9.87 11.49
C VAL A 356 12.55 -11.35 11.19
N VAL A 357 11.82 -12.14 11.96
CA VAL A 357 11.61 -13.57 11.74
C VAL A 357 10.22 -13.76 11.15
N MET A 358 10.15 -14.40 9.99
CA MET A 358 8.89 -14.87 9.41
C MET A 358 8.80 -16.38 9.59
N THR A 359 7.76 -16.83 10.27
CA THR A 359 7.41 -18.26 10.35
C THR A 359 6.30 -18.53 9.35
N VAL A 360 6.47 -19.55 8.51
CA VAL A 360 5.46 -19.97 7.54
C VAL A 360 5.14 -21.44 7.76
N LEU A 361 3.87 -21.71 8.09
CA LEU A 361 3.33 -23.05 8.20
C LEU A 361 2.75 -23.51 6.84
N PRO A 362 2.78 -24.81 6.54
CA PRO A 362 2.09 -25.37 5.38
C PRO A 362 0.62 -24.91 5.38
N SER A 363 0.17 -24.32 4.27
CA SER A 363 -1.17 -23.77 4.14
C SER A 363 -1.92 -24.50 3.02
N GLY A 364 -3.26 -24.55 3.13
CA GLY A 364 -4.10 -24.96 2.02
C GLY A 364 -4.19 -23.88 0.93
N PRO A 365 -5.02 -24.10 -0.11
CA PRO A 365 -5.39 -23.05 -1.04
C PRO A 365 -5.95 -21.82 -0.30
N LEU A 366 -5.57 -20.63 -0.75
CA LEU A 366 -6.04 -19.39 -0.13
C LEU A 366 -7.50 -19.12 -0.49
N ALA A 367 -8.28 -18.66 0.49
CA ALA A 367 -9.66 -18.22 0.29
C ALA A 367 -9.72 -16.82 -0.37
N PRO A 368 -10.69 -16.56 -1.26
CA PRO A 368 -10.88 -15.26 -1.91
C PRO A 368 -10.99 -14.09 -0.93
N ILE A 369 -10.32 -12.98 -1.26
CA ILE A 369 -10.29 -11.78 -0.40
C ILE A 369 -11.25 -10.72 -0.96
N HIS A 370 -12.47 -10.67 -0.41
CA HIS A 370 -13.45 -9.63 -0.72
C HIS A 370 -13.48 -8.57 0.40
N LEU A 371 -13.24 -7.32 0.03
CA LEU A 371 -13.30 -6.14 0.89
C LEU A 371 -14.48 -5.28 0.44
N GLY A 372 -15.46 -5.09 1.32
CA GLY A 372 -16.51 -4.08 1.14
C GLY A 372 -15.96 -2.65 1.30
N GLU A 373 -16.81 -1.65 1.11
CA GLU A 373 -16.46 -0.25 1.39
C GLU A 373 -16.07 -0.05 2.87
N SER A 374 -15.31 1.01 3.18
CA SER A 374 -14.98 1.28 4.57
C SER A 374 -16.22 1.77 5.33
N THR A 375 -16.37 1.23 6.53
CA THR A 375 -17.52 1.44 7.41
C THR A 375 -17.13 2.36 8.57
N VAL A 376 -17.38 1.93 9.80
CA VAL A 376 -16.97 2.61 11.03
C VAL A 376 -15.51 2.25 11.32
N LEU A 377 -14.70 3.26 11.60
CA LEU A 377 -13.36 3.06 12.12
C LEU A 377 -13.40 2.96 13.64
N SER A 378 -12.65 2.02 14.19
CA SER A 378 -12.34 2.01 15.62
C SER A 378 -11.54 3.25 16.01
N ARG A 379 -11.27 3.41 17.32
CA ARG A 379 -10.27 4.37 17.80
C ARG A 379 -8.98 4.27 16.96
N LEU A 380 -8.56 5.39 16.39
CA LEU A 380 -7.30 5.50 15.63
C LEU A 380 -6.14 5.34 16.61
N ARG A 381 -5.06 4.69 16.19
CA ARG A 381 -3.83 4.59 16.99
C ARG A 381 -2.71 5.28 16.24
N LEU A 382 -2.17 6.35 16.83
CA LEU A 382 -1.02 7.08 16.28
C LEU A 382 0.19 6.84 17.19
N GLN A 383 1.24 6.26 16.62
CA GLN A 383 2.42 5.82 17.35
C GLN A 383 3.69 6.40 16.73
N GLY A 384 4.55 6.98 17.56
CA GLY A 384 5.86 7.50 17.20
C GLY A 384 6.97 6.79 17.97
N ILE A 385 8.05 6.38 17.29
CA ILE A 385 9.22 5.77 17.93
C ILE A 385 10.51 6.47 17.53
N VAL A 386 11.43 6.60 18.48
CA VAL A 386 12.79 7.12 18.27
C VAL A 386 13.88 6.14 18.73
N SER A 387 15.05 6.22 18.11
CA SER A 387 16.30 5.60 18.57
C SER A 387 17.40 6.68 18.52
N ASP A 388 18.28 6.72 19.51
CA ASP A 388 19.36 7.72 19.70
C ASP A 388 18.96 9.19 19.44
N LEU A 389 17.68 9.52 19.68
CA LEU A 389 17.08 10.84 19.55
C LEU A 389 16.17 11.11 20.75
N SER A 390 15.90 12.38 21.05
CA SER A 390 15.00 12.75 22.13
C SER A 390 13.55 12.35 21.81
N GLU A 391 12.88 11.67 22.74
CA GLU A 391 11.44 11.34 22.63
C GLU A 391 10.55 12.60 22.54
N ALA A 392 11.07 13.78 22.88
CA ALA A 392 10.39 15.04 22.61
C ALA A 392 10.18 15.30 21.11
N LEU A 393 10.99 14.68 20.23
CA LEU A 393 10.78 14.69 18.78
C LEU A 393 9.46 13.99 18.43
N ALA A 394 9.32 12.71 18.74
CA ALA A 394 8.10 11.94 18.50
C ALA A 394 6.85 12.61 19.12
N ARG A 395 6.97 13.20 20.31
CA ARG A 395 5.86 13.95 20.92
C ARG A 395 5.41 15.18 20.10
N ARG A 396 6.34 15.93 19.49
CA ARG A 396 5.98 17.04 18.58
C ARG A 396 5.22 16.54 17.35
N GLU A 397 5.65 15.42 16.77
CA GLU A 397 4.98 14.79 15.63
C GLU A 397 3.57 14.31 15.98
N LEU A 398 3.43 13.62 17.12
CA LEU A 398 2.14 13.18 17.67
C LEU A 398 1.19 14.35 17.92
N THR A 399 1.68 15.46 18.49
CA THR A 399 0.88 16.67 18.70
C THR A 399 0.45 17.29 17.38
N ALA A 400 1.36 17.49 16.43
CA ALA A 400 1.03 18.11 15.14
C ALA A 400 0.02 17.29 14.32
N ALA A 401 0.12 15.96 14.37
CA ALA A 401 -0.86 15.06 13.79
C ALA A 401 -2.21 15.12 14.54
N GLY A 402 -2.18 15.03 15.88
CA GLY A 402 -3.38 15.05 16.73
C GLY A 402 -4.20 16.34 16.62
N GLU A 403 -3.54 17.47 16.37
CA GLU A 403 -4.20 18.76 16.09
C GLU A 403 -5.05 18.73 14.81
N LEU A 404 -4.60 18.05 13.73
CA LEU A 404 -5.38 17.86 12.51
C LEU A 404 -6.47 16.78 12.66
N LEU A 405 -6.27 15.80 13.55
CA LEU A 405 -7.22 14.70 13.79
C LEU A 405 -8.32 15.06 14.81
N LYS A 406 -8.45 16.34 15.19
CA LYS A 406 -9.53 16.83 16.06
C LYS A 406 -10.90 16.50 15.48
N GLY A 407 -11.65 15.67 16.20
CA GLY A 407 -12.94 15.11 15.76
C GLY A 407 -12.92 13.59 15.62
N HIS A 408 -11.73 12.97 15.54
CA HIS A 408 -11.58 11.52 15.60
C HIS A 408 -11.17 11.06 17.01
N PRO A 409 -11.62 9.88 17.47
CA PRO A 409 -11.07 9.25 18.67
C PRO A 409 -9.66 8.72 18.35
N VAL A 410 -8.62 9.33 18.92
CA VAL A 410 -7.22 8.95 18.71
C VAL A 410 -6.55 8.54 20.03
N GLU A 411 -5.81 7.44 20.00
CA GLU A 411 -4.84 7.02 21.01
C GLU A 411 -3.44 7.45 20.56
N LEU A 412 -2.72 8.19 21.39
CA LEU A 412 -1.37 8.69 21.12
C LEU A 412 -0.34 7.91 21.96
N ALA A 413 0.71 7.41 21.33
CA ALA A 413 1.80 6.72 22.02
C ALA A 413 3.18 7.10 21.46
N SER A 414 4.10 7.52 22.33
CA SER A 414 5.53 7.66 22.01
C SER A 414 6.35 6.56 22.67
N GLY A 415 7.51 6.22 22.10
CA GLY A 415 8.43 5.26 22.69
C GLY A 415 9.87 5.43 22.21
N THR A 416 10.82 4.94 23.00
CA THR A 416 12.22 4.80 22.60
C THR A 416 12.51 3.33 22.31
N VAL A 417 13.11 3.04 21.16
CA VAL A 417 13.55 1.71 20.73
C VAL A 417 15.08 1.67 20.62
N ARG A 418 15.66 0.46 20.65
CA ARG A 418 17.09 0.26 20.39
C ARG A 418 17.32 -0.07 18.92
N SER A 419 18.27 0.63 18.32
CA SER A 419 18.80 0.41 16.96
C SER A 419 20.29 0.80 16.96
N PRO A 420 21.13 0.38 15.99
CA PRO A 420 22.55 0.74 15.95
C PRO A 420 22.87 2.21 15.60
N GLY A 421 21.90 3.12 15.70
CA GLY A 421 22.06 4.53 15.39
C GLY A 421 20.74 5.31 15.45
N PRO A 422 20.78 6.62 15.11
CA PRO A 422 19.62 7.49 15.19
C PRO A 422 18.52 7.08 14.20
N GLY A 423 17.29 7.16 14.66
CA GLY A 423 16.13 6.74 13.88
C GLY A 423 14.83 7.31 14.43
N ASN A 424 13.87 7.54 13.54
CA ASN A 424 12.57 8.10 13.87
C ASN A 424 11.51 7.57 12.89
N ALA A 425 10.36 7.16 13.40
CA ALA A 425 9.21 6.75 12.58
C ALA A 425 7.89 7.05 13.29
N LEU A 426 6.93 7.54 12.52
CA LEU A 426 5.56 7.81 12.93
C LEU A 426 4.60 7.00 12.05
N TRP A 427 3.58 6.38 12.64
CA TRP A 427 2.49 5.78 11.88
C TRP A 427 1.13 5.89 12.57
N LEU A 428 0.08 6.01 11.76
CA LEU A 428 -1.33 5.95 12.15
C LEU A 428 -1.93 4.64 11.66
N VAL A 429 -2.72 4.00 12.52
CA VAL A 429 -3.49 2.80 12.23
C VAL A 429 -4.98 3.12 12.34
N ALA A 430 -5.67 3.05 11.21
CA ALA A 430 -7.11 3.19 11.09
C ALA A 430 -7.71 1.80 10.87
N ARG A 431 -8.24 1.17 11.92
CA ARG A 431 -8.88 -0.14 11.81
C ARG A 431 -10.36 0.00 11.55
N ASP A 432 -10.83 -0.64 10.50
CA ASP A 432 -12.25 -0.73 10.13
C ASP A 432 -12.91 -1.86 10.91
N GLU A 433 -14.01 -1.58 11.61
CA GLU A 433 -14.64 -2.55 12.52
C GLU A 433 -15.43 -3.63 11.76
N GLY A 434 -16.09 -3.26 10.66
CA GLY A 434 -16.88 -4.20 9.86
C GLY A 434 -16.02 -5.16 9.04
N THR A 435 -14.94 -4.68 8.45
CA THR A 435 -14.05 -5.48 7.59
C THR A 435 -12.82 -6.02 8.32
N GLY A 436 -12.50 -5.51 9.51
CA GLY A 436 -11.32 -5.87 10.32
C GLY A 436 -9.98 -5.35 9.78
N ILE A 437 -9.96 -4.65 8.64
CA ILE A 437 -8.75 -4.15 7.96
C ILE A 437 -8.07 -3.08 8.81
N GLY A 438 -6.75 -3.12 8.94
CA GLY A 438 -5.97 -1.96 9.41
C GLY A 438 -5.40 -1.21 8.22
N ASN A 439 -5.81 0.04 7.99
CA ASN A 439 -5.14 0.93 7.04
C ASN A 439 -4.02 1.68 7.78
N VAL A 440 -2.82 1.69 7.22
CA VAL A 440 -1.60 2.20 7.90
C VAL A 440 -0.96 3.31 7.09
N PHE A 441 -0.92 4.50 7.67
CA PHE A 441 -0.29 5.70 7.11
C PHE A 441 1.00 5.95 7.89
N SER A 442 2.13 6.19 7.22
CA SER A 442 3.42 6.27 7.93
C SER A 442 4.40 7.24 7.28
N ALA A 443 5.29 7.77 8.11
CA ALA A 443 6.41 8.60 7.71
C ALA A 443 7.68 8.19 8.49
N ILE A 444 8.81 8.21 7.80
CA ILE A 444 10.13 7.95 8.40
C ILE A 444 10.87 9.29 8.48
N GLY A 445 11.41 9.61 9.66
CA GLY A 445 12.17 10.84 9.86
C GLY A 445 13.44 10.88 9.02
N ALA A 446 13.79 12.07 8.55
CA ALA A 446 15.03 12.33 7.83
C ALA A 446 15.83 13.44 8.54
N SER A 447 17.15 13.49 8.29
CA SER A 447 18.01 14.55 8.84
C SER A 447 17.49 15.93 8.44
N ASN A 448 17.37 16.83 9.42
CA ASN A 448 16.83 18.19 9.26
C ASN A 448 15.36 18.28 8.81
N ALA A 449 14.58 17.19 8.88
CA ALA A 449 13.14 17.23 8.65
C ALA A 449 12.41 17.93 9.80
N ASP A 450 11.35 18.68 9.46
CA ASP A 450 10.46 19.30 10.43
C ASP A 450 9.51 18.25 11.05
N ALA A 451 9.51 18.13 12.37
CA ALA A 451 8.72 17.15 13.11
C ALA A 451 7.21 17.42 12.94
N GLU A 452 6.82 18.70 12.99
CA GLU A 452 5.46 19.14 12.79
C GLU A 452 4.96 18.86 11.37
N ALA A 453 5.83 18.93 10.35
CA ALA A 453 5.54 18.49 8.99
C ALA A 453 5.40 16.96 8.87
N ILE A 454 6.26 16.18 9.53
CA ILE A 454 6.13 14.71 9.58
C ILE A 454 4.77 14.33 10.18
N GLY A 455 4.43 14.88 11.35
CA GLY A 455 3.14 14.67 12.01
C GLY A 455 1.94 15.00 11.12
N ARG A 456 1.94 16.21 10.54
CA ARG A 456 0.88 16.63 9.61
C ARG A 456 0.76 15.70 8.41
N SER A 457 1.87 15.30 7.79
CA SER A 457 1.83 14.45 6.58
C SER A 457 1.11 13.10 6.79
N VAL A 458 1.25 12.49 7.97
CA VAL A 458 0.56 11.23 8.31
C VAL A 458 -0.95 11.46 8.54
N ALA A 459 -1.32 12.55 9.22
CA ALA A 459 -2.71 12.91 9.43
C ALA A 459 -3.42 13.32 8.13
N GLU A 460 -2.78 14.12 7.29
CA GLU A 460 -3.27 14.55 5.96
C GLU A 460 -3.49 13.34 5.04
N ALA A 461 -2.56 12.38 5.01
CA ALA A 461 -2.71 11.16 4.22
C ALA A 461 -3.89 10.30 4.68
N PHE A 462 -4.10 10.17 6.00
CA PHE A 462 -5.27 9.49 6.56
C PHE A 462 -6.58 10.20 6.20
N LEU A 463 -6.64 11.53 6.38
CA LEU A 463 -7.86 12.32 6.11
C LEU A 463 -8.24 12.24 4.63
N ALA A 464 -7.27 12.43 3.72
CA ALA A 464 -7.48 12.34 2.28
C ALA A 464 -7.98 10.95 1.83
N TRP A 465 -7.50 9.87 2.46
CA TRP A 465 -8.06 8.54 2.22
C TRP A 465 -9.48 8.41 2.80
N ARG A 466 -9.71 8.88 4.03
CA ARG A 466 -10.99 8.72 4.73
C ARG A 466 -12.14 9.43 4.00
N GLU A 467 -11.87 10.56 3.35
CA GLU A 467 -12.84 11.27 2.50
C GLU A 467 -13.35 10.41 1.32
N THR A 468 -12.58 9.43 0.84
CA THR A 468 -12.99 8.57 -0.29
C THR A 468 -13.91 7.41 0.09
N GLY A 469 -13.99 7.04 1.38
CA GLY A 469 -14.73 5.87 1.85
C GLY A 469 -14.21 4.51 1.35
N THR A 470 -13.06 4.46 0.66
CA THR A 470 -12.56 3.24 0.00
C THR A 470 -12.03 2.21 0.99
N SER A 471 -12.07 0.91 0.63
CA SER A 471 -11.70 -0.21 1.52
C SER A 471 -10.26 -0.10 2.05
N VAL A 472 -9.33 0.27 1.17
CA VAL A 472 -7.88 0.24 1.45
C VAL A 472 -7.17 1.50 0.98
N GLU A 473 -6.12 1.88 1.70
CA GLU A 473 -5.23 2.96 1.30
C GLU A 473 -4.31 2.58 0.11
N PRO A 474 -3.73 3.56 -0.62
CA PRO A 474 -3.05 3.32 -1.90
C PRO A 474 -1.91 2.30 -1.92
N HIS A 475 -1.15 2.13 -0.83
CA HIS A 475 -0.01 1.20 -0.82
C HIS A 475 -0.47 -0.25 -0.59
N LEU A 476 -1.48 -0.46 0.27
CA LEU A 476 -2.11 -1.75 0.50
C LEU A 476 -2.86 -2.20 -0.76
N ALA A 477 -3.41 -1.25 -1.53
CA ALA A 477 -4.05 -1.49 -2.80
C ALA A 477 -3.15 -2.24 -3.80
N ASP A 478 -1.88 -1.85 -3.99
CA ASP A 478 -0.99 -2.60 -4.90
C ASP A 478 -0.53 -3.94 -4.31
N GLN A 479 -0.34 -4.01 -2.98
CA GLN A 479 0.16 -5.19 -2.26
C GLN A 479 -0.87 -6.32 -2.12
N LEU A 480 -2.17 -6.04 -2.25
CA LEU A 480 -3.25 -7.04 -2.20
C LEU A 480 -3.50 -7.76 -3.53
N MET A 481 -3.05 -7.20 -4.65
CA MET A 481 -3.26 -7.79 -5.98
C MET A 481 -2.69 -9.21 -6.08
N LEU A 482 -1.48 -9.43 -5.55
CA LEU A 482 -0.81 -10.73 -5.58
C LEU A 482 -1.52 -11.78 -4.68
N PRO A 483 -1.85 -11.51 -3.39
CA PRO A 483 -2.73 -12.37 -2.59
C PRO A 483 -4.04 -12.75 -3.30
N ILE A 484 -4.76 -11.78 -3.87
CA ILE A 484 -6.05 -12.00 -4.54
C ILE A 484 -5.90 -12.92 -5.77
N ALA A 485 -4.86 -12.69 -6.58
CA ALA A 485 -4.62 -13.48 -7.78
C ALA A 485 -4.18 -14.92 -7.47
N LEU A 486 -3.46 -15.14 -6.36
CA LEU A 486 -3.06 -16.47 -5.89
C LEU A 486 -4.18 -17.19 -5.11
N ALA A 487 -5.11 -16.46 -4.51
CA ALA A 487 -6.36 -17.00 -3.95
C ALA A 487 -7.43 -17.32 -5.01
N GLY A 488 -7.20 -16.98 -6.28
CA GLY A 488 -8.14 -17.23 -7.37
C GLY A 488 -9.44 -16.41 -7.29
N GLY A 489 -9.50 -15.39 -6.43
CA GLY A 489 -10.68 -14.54 -6.28
C GLY A 489 -10.48 -13.39 -5.29
N GLY A 490 -11.20 -12.30 -5.51
CA GLY A 490 -11.22 -11.17 -4.58
C GLY A 490 -11.57 -9.84 -5.23
N SER A 491 -11.89 -8.86 -4.40
CA SER A 491 -12.26 -7.50 -4.81
C SER A 491 -12.08 -6.50 -3.69
N TYR A 492 -11.80 -5.24 -4.01
CA TYR A 492 -11.70 -4.13 -3.05
C TYR A 492 -11.89 -2.77 -3.73
N THR A 493 -12.04 -1.70 -2.96
CA THR A 493 -11.92 -0.32 -3.46
C THR A 493 -10.70 0.39 -2.88
N CYS A 494 -10.11 1.31 -3.65
CA CYS A 494 -8.95 2.12 -3.25
C CYS A 494 -9.03 3.53 -3.85
N SER A 495 -8.32 4.49 -3.25
CA SER A 495 -8.37 5.90 -3.65
C SER A 495 -7.47 6.30 -4.83
N GLU A 496 -6.49 5.46 -5.20
CA GLU A 496 -5.58 5.68 -6.32
C GLU A 496 -5.21 4.36 -7.00
N LEU A 497 -5.27 4.32 -8.34
CA LEU A 497 -4.66 3.26 -9.13
C LEU A 497 -3.21 3.61 -9.48
N THR A 498 -2.30 3.33 -8.54
CA THR A 498 -0.87 3.69 -8.63
C THR A 498 -0.15 3.01 -9.81
N LEU A 499 1.07 3.47 -10.12
CA LEU A 499 1.92 2.78 -11.11
C LEU A 499 2.31 1.36 -10.66
N HIS A 500 2.46 1.10 -9.35
CA HIS A 500 2.66 -0.26 -8.83
C HIS A 500 1.42 -1.13 -9.11
N SER A 501 0.22 -0.58 -8.87
CA SER A 501 -1.06 -1.26 -9.13
C SER A 501 -1.19 -1.66 -10.61
N ARG A 502 -0.95 -0.73 -11.53
CA ARG A 502 -0.99 -1.01 -12.99
C ARG A 502 0.06 -2.03 -13.41
N THR A 503 1.28 -1.91 -12.88
CA THR A 503 2.37 -2.88 -13.15
C THR A 503 2.02 -4.28 -12.64
N ASN A 504 1.42 -4.39 -11.45
CA ASN A 504 1.01 -5.67 -10.88
C ASN A 504 -0.09 -6.35 -11.71
N ILE A 505 -1.06 -5.61 -12.25
CA ILE A 505 -2.13 -6.16 -13.12
C ILE A 505 -1.53 -6.96 -14.29
N GLU A 506 -0.61 -6.36 -15.05
CA GLU A 506 0.00 -7.01 -16.23
C GLU A 506 0.87 -8.21 -15.86
N VAL A 507 1.73 -8.07 -14.84
CA VAL A 507 2.65 -9.14 -14.43
C VAL A 507 1.86 -10.34 -13.90
N ILE A 508 0.82 -10.09 -13.10
CA ILE A 508 -0.07 -11.14 -12.59
C ILE A 508 -0.76 -11.86 -13.74
N HIS A 509 -1.30 -11.14 -14.73
CA HIS A 509 -1.92 -11.75 -15.90
C HIS A 509 -0.92 -12.59 -16.72
N ALA A 510 0.30 -12.11 -16.93
CA ALA A 510 1.36 -12.82 -17.66
C ALA A 510 1.74 -14.18 -17.03
N PHE A 511 1.89 -14.23 -15.70
CA PHE A 511 2.21 -15.50 -15.01
C PHE A 511 0.99 -16.39 -14.80
N THR A 512 -0.14 -15.83 -14.35
CA THR A 512 -1.28 -16.63 -13.84
C THR A 512 -2.40 -16.83 -14.85
N GLY A 513 -2.48 -16.01 -15.89
CA GLY A 513 -3.64 -15.93 -16.78
C GLY A 513 -4.93 -15.45 -16.09
N HIS A 514 -4.87 -14.99 -14.83
CA HIS A 514 -6.00 -14.33 -14.17
C HIS A 514 -6.01 -12.84 -14.52
N ARG A 515 -7.20 -12.27 -14.75
CA ARG A 515 -7.35 -10.85 -15.07
C ARG A 515 -7.86 -10.08 -13.86
N LEU A 516 -6.97 -9.29 -13.26
CA LEU A 516 -7.38 -8.18 -12.40
C LEU A 516 -7.87 -7.04 -13.31
N ARG A 517 -9.08 -6.54 -13.06
CA ARG A 517 -9.62 -5.36 -13.74
C ARG A 517 -9.79 -4.21 -12.75
N ALA A 518 -9.72 -2.99 -13.28
CA ALA A 518 -9.94 -1.76 -12.54
C ALA A 518 -11.09 -0.96 -13.16
N TRP A 519 -11.97 -0.41 -12.33
CA TRP A 519 -13.05 0.49 -12.75
C TRP A 519 -12.97 1.80 -11.97
N ASP A 520 -13.06 2.93 -12.68
CA ASP A 520 -13.23 4.27 -12.09
C ASP A 520 -14.69 4.43 -11.62
N LEU A 521 -14.91 4.59 -10.31
CA LEU A 521 -16.22 4.80 -9.69
C LEU A 521 -16.53 6.30 -9.43
N GLY A 522 -15.72 7.21 -10.00
CA GLY A 522 -15.78 8.64 -9.72
C GLY A 522 -15.23 9.02 -8.35
N ASP A 523 -15.06 10.33 -8.15
CA ASP A 523 -14.64 10.96 -6.89
C ASP A 523 -13.38 10.35 -6.23
N SER A 524 -12.39 10.01 -7.08
CA SER A 524 -11.13 9.38 -6.66
C SER A 524 -11.35 8.03 -5.96
N ARG A 525 -12.25 7.19 -6.50
CA ARG A 525 -12.51 5.84 -6.02
C ARG A 525 -12.39 4.86 -7.18
N PHE A 526 -11.61 3.80 -6.99
CA PHE A 526 -11.40 2.74 -7.97
C PHE A 526 -11.81 1.40 -7.36
N ARG A 527 -12.55 0.58 -8.12
CA ARG A 527 -12.79 -0.83 -7.78
C ARG A 527 -11.76 -1.70 -8.48
N ILE A 528 -11.15 -2.62 -7.74
CA ILE A 528 -10.30 -3.68 -8.29
C ILE A 528 -10.99 -5.01 -8.02
N ALA A 529 -11.04 -5.90 -9.00
CA ALA A 529 -11.49 -7.28 -8.80
C ALA A 529 -10.77 -8.26 -9.71
N LEU A 530 -10.59 -9.50 -9.23
CA LEU A 530 -10.25 -10.62 -10.10
C LEU A 530 -11.51 -11.07 -10.83
N VAL A 531 -11.48 -11.04 -12.16
CA VAL A 531 -12.61 -11.49 -12.98
C VAL A 531 -12.39 -12.95 -13.37
N ALA A 532 -13.47 -13.73 -13.40
CA ALA A 532 -13.46 -15.09 -13.92
C ALA A 532 -12.92 -15.12 -15.37
N ARG A 533 -12.24 -16.22 -15.72
CA ARG A 533 -11.68 -16.43 -17.06
C ARG A 533 -12.77 -16.65 -18.11
#